data_AF-A0A7S0GT48-F1
#
_entry.id   AF-A0A7S0GT48-F1
#
_cell.length_a   1.000
_cell.length_b   1.000
_cell.length_c   1.000
_cell.angle_alpha   90.00
_cell.angle_beta   90.00
_cell.angle_gamma   90.00
#
_symmetry.space_group_name_H-M   'P 1'
#
loop_
_entity.id
_entity.type
_entity.pdbx_description
1 polymer ?
#
loop_
_entity_poly.entity_id
_entity_poly.type
_entity_poly.pdbx_seq_one_letter_code
_entity_poly.pdbx_strand_id
1 'polypeptide(L)'
;DTTKEPLADVVPIGSVDVCTMVFVLSAVSPEKMRDAVRNVSSVMRPNAEARVLLRDYASGDLAQERFAAKSGQKLAENFYVRGDGTRAFYFSPTNLKALFADFGMVVESLDVYERAITNRGQGVKMDRRWVQASFASARVPAEPLPPPPPPPEPEWAKRKREADAARAERAARDEAEAAQRRENEAAALAEVTAALETC
;
A
#
# COMPACT_ATOMS: atom_id res chain seq x y z
N ASP A 1 8.74 2.95 -0.04
CA ASP A 1 8.14 1.62 0.28
C ASP A 1 7.64 0.97 -1.01
N THR A 2 8.23 -0.15 -1.45
CA THR A 2 7.91 -0.79 -2.74
C THR A 2 6.46 -1.29 -2.85
N THR A 3 5.73 -1.33 -1.74
CA THR A 3 4.33 -1.77 -1.68
C THR A 3 3.33 -0.61 -1.70
N LYS A 4 3.79 0.66 -1.70
CA LYS A 4 2.91 1.84 -1.59
C LYS A 4 3.26 2.96 -2.55
N GLU A 5 4.54 3.23 -2.73
CA GLU A 5 5.03 4.32 -3.57
C GLU A 5 5.20 3.80 -4.99
N PRO A 6 4.52 4.37 -5.99
CA PRO A 6 4.71 3.98 -7.38
C PRO A 6 6.18 4.13 -7.80
N LEU A 7 6.81 3.06 -8.28
CA LEU A 7 8.18 3.15 -8.82
C LEU A 7 8.23 4.07 -10.05
N ALA A 8 7.13 4.17 -10.77
CA ALA A 8 6.96 5.06 -11.92
C ALA A 8 7.19 6.55 -11.60
N ASP A 9 7.08 6.96 -10.32
CA ASP A 9 7.32 8.35 -9.90
C ASP A 9 8.81 8.73 -9.97
N VAL A 10 9.70 7.75 -9.91
CA VAL A 10 11.17 7.95 -9.85
C VAL A 10 11.93 7.18 -10.92
N VAL A 11 11.31 6.17 -11.54
CA VAL A 11 11.87 5.36 -12.63
C VAL A 11 10.92 5.42 -13.82
N PRO A 12 11.37 5.80 -15.03
CA PRO A 12 10.51 5.83 -16.19
C PRO A 12 9.87 4.47 -16.49
N ILE A 13 8.59 4.49 -16.91
CA ILE A 13 7.88 3.29 -17.34
C ILE A 13 8.62 2.64 -18.50
N GLY A 14 8.79 1.32 -18.44
CA GLY A 14 9.42 0.56 -19.50
C GLY A 14 10.91 0.85 -19.71
N SER A 15 11.63 1.37 -18.72
CA SER A 15 13.07 1.65 -18.87
C SER A 15 14.00 0.57 -18.30
N VAL A 16 13.50 -0.32 -17.45
CA VAL A 16 14.35 -1.27 -16.71
C VAL A 16 14.57 -2.56 -17.51
N ASP A 17 15.82 -2.86 -17.83
CA ASP A 17 16.24 -4.10 -18.49
C ASP A 17 16.37 -5.28 -17.51
N VAL A 18 16.87 -5.01 -16.30
CA VAL A 18 17.13 -6.04 -15.28
C VAL A 18 16.73 -5.50 -13.90
N CYS A 19 15.90 -6.25 -13.19
CA CYS A 19 15.58 -6.02 -11.79
C CYS A 19 16.10 -7.20 -10.96
N THR A 20 16.80 -6.92 -9.85
CA THR A 20 17.23 -7.97 -8.91
C THR A 20 16.43 -7.87 -7.61
N MET A 21 15.92 -8.99 -7.15
CA MET A 21 15.14 -9.11 -5.92
C MET A 21 15.79 -10.15 -5.02
N VAL A 22 16.70 -9.72 -4.16
CA VAL A 22 17.45 -10.60 -3.26
C VAL A 22 17.01 -10.38 -1.82
N PHE A 23 16.34 -11.38 -1.23
CA PHE A 23 15.71 -11.30 0.09
C PHE A 23 14.71 -10.16 0.23
N VAL A 24 13.97 -9.86 -0.85
CA VAL A 24 13.04 -8.73 -0.91
C VAL A 24 11.64 -9.17 -0.57
N LEU A 25 11.08 -10.14 -1.32
CA LEU A 25 9.67 -10.50 -1.14
C LEU A 25 9.46 -11.22 0.19
N SER A 26 10.43 -11.97 0.69
CA SER A 26 10.30 -12.63 1.99
C SER A 26 10.16 -11.67 3.18
N ALA A 27 10.63 -10.43 3.05
CA ALA A 27 10.45 -9.40 4.07
C ALA A 27 9.10 -8.66 3.96
N VAL A 28 8.39 -8.85 2.85
CA VAL A 28 7.09 -8.23 2.58
C VAL A 28 5.97 -9.13 3.11
N SER A 29 4.92 -8.50 3.59
CA SER A 29 3.70 -9.20 3.99
C SER A 29 3.03 -9.87 2.78
N PRO A 30 2.57 -11.13 2.85
CA PRO A 30 1.97 -11.85 1.72
C PRO A 30 0.87 -11.06 1.00
N GLU A 31 0.04 -10.36 1.76
CA GLU A 31 -1.06 -9.53 1.25
C GLU A 31 -0.60 -8.32 0.44
N LYS A 32 0.68 -7.92 0.56
CA LYS A 32 1.29 -6.78 -0.16
C LYS A 32 2.31 -7.19 -1.22
N MET A 33 2.65 -8.48 -1.32
CA MET A 33 3.63 -8.94 -2.30
C MET A 33 3.18 -8.66 -3.73
N ARG A 34 1.86 -8.76 -3.98
CA ARG A 34 1.27 -8.39 -5.27
C ARG A 34 1.59 -6.95 -5.67
N ASP A 35 1.45 -6.03 -4.74
CA ASP A 35 1.73 -4.61 -5.00
C ASP A 35 3.21 -4.40 -5.31
N ALA A 36 4.12 -5.05 -4.58
CA ALA A 36 5.55 -4.98 -4.89
C ALA A 36 5.88 -5.52 -6.29
N VAL A 37 5.30 -6.65 -6.68
CA VAL A 37 5.50 -7.27 -7.99
C VAL A 37 4.87 -6.45 -9.11
N ARG A 38 3.66 -5.87 -8.88
CA ARG A 38 3.03 -4.91 -9.79
C ARG A 38 3.96 -3.72 -10.04
N ASN A 39 4.50 -3.15 -8.97
CA ASN A 39 5.34 -1.97 -9.04
C ASN A 39 6.58 -2.23 -9.87
N VAL A 40 7.24 -3.38 -9.67
CA VAL A 40 8.36 -3.82 -10.51
C VAL A 40 7.91 -3.96 -11.96
N SER A 41 6.83 -4.69 -12.24
CA SER A 41 6.30 -4.89 -13.59
C SER A 41 6.03 -3.57 -14.33
N SER A 42 5.58 -2.53 -13.63
CA SER A 42 5.25 -1.23 -14.23
C SER A 42 6.44 -0.48 -14.85
N VAL A 43 7.67 -0.74 -14.38
CA VAL A 43 8.88 -0.04 -14.87
C VAL A 43 9.79 -0.92 -15.74
N MET A 44 9.51 -2.22 -15.81
CA MET A 44 10.25 -3.16 -16.65
C MET A 44 9.98 -2.90 -18.13
N ARG A 45 11.01 -3.01 -18.99
CA ARG A 45 10.81 -3.00 -20.45
C ARG A 45 9.81 -4.09 -20.86
N PRO A 46 8.89 -3.79 -21.79
CA PRO A 46 7.85 -4.73 -22.20
C PRO A 46 8.38 -5.88 -23.06
N ASN A 47 7.45 -6.64 -23.65
CA ASN A 47 7.72 -7.65 -24.69
C ASN A 47 8.68 -8.79 -24.30
N ALA A 48 8.80 -9.11 -23.00
CA ALA A 48 9.70 -10.14 -22.49
C ALA A 48 11.20 -9.88 -22.77
N GLU A 49 11.58 -8.62 -23.04
CA GLU A 49 12.97 -8.23 -23.30
C GLU A 49 13.79 -8.04 -22.02
N ALA A 50 13.12 -7.81 -20.89
CA ALA A 50 13.74 -7.58 -19.59
C ALA A 50 13.57 -8.75 -18.62
N ARG A 51 14.37 -8.79 -17.56
CA ARG A 51 14.40 -9.89 -16.59
C ARG A 51 14.32 -9.45 -15.15
N VAL A 52 13.49 -10.15 -14.36
CA VAL A 52 13.54 -10.11 -12.90
C VAL A 52 14.31 -11.32 -12.41
N LEU A 53 15.43 -11.09 -11.73
CA LEU A 53 16.25 -12.12 -11.10
C LEU A 53 15.96 -12.13 -9.61
N LEU A 54 15.40 -13.24 -9.11
CA LEU A 54 14.94 -13.35 -7.75
C LEU A 54 15.72 -14.41 -6.98
N ARG A 55 16.06 -14.07 -5.73
CA ARG A 55 16.56 -15.00 -4.73
C ARG A 55 15.92 -14.72 -3.38
N ASP A 56 15.20 -15.69 -2.83
CA ASP A 56 14.48 -15.53 -1.56
C ASP A 56 14.49 -16.84 -0.74
N TYR A 57 13.91 -16.83 0.45
CA TYR A 57 13.84 -18.03 1.29
C TYR A 57 12.92 -19.10 0.67
N ALA A 58 13.35 -20.37 0.71
CA ALA A 58 12.53 -21.49 0.28
C ALA A 58 11.92 -22.23 1.47
N SER A 59 10.72 -22.78 1.26
CA SER A 59 10.07 -23.68 2.21
C SER A 59 10.95 -24.89 2.54
N GLY A 60 10.95 -25.30 3.81
CA GLY A 60 11.82 -26.34 4.35
C GLY A 60 13.24 -25.89 4.68
N ASP A 61 13.52 -24.58 4.71
CA ASP A 61 14.79 -24.06 5.24
C ASP A 61 14.86 -24.26 6.76
N LEU A 62 16.05 -24.57 7.29
CA LEU A 62 16.27 -24.76 8.72
C LEU A 62 15.76 -23.59 9.59
N ALA A 63 15.87 -22.35 9.13
CA ALA A 63 15.35 -21.22 9.90
C ALA A 63 13.83 -21.27 10.01
N GLN A 64 13.13 -21.72 8.96
CA GLN A 64 11.69 -21.91 8.99
C GLN A 64 11.28 -22.93 10.04
N GLU A 65 11.94 -24.09 10.06
CA GLU A 65 11.67 -25.15 11.04
C GLU A 65 11.87 -24.66 12.47
N ARG A 66 12.93 -23.89 12.71
CA ARG A 66 13.20 -23.28 14.01
C ARG A 66 12.13 -22.27 14.43
N PHE A 67 11.60 -21.49 13.50
CA PHE A 67 10.50 -20.56 13.78
C PHE A 67 9.19 -21.30 14.03
N ALA A 68 8.91 -22.37 13.28
CA ALA A 68 7.72 -23.20 13.46
C ALA A 68 7.69 -23.90 14.83
N ALA A 69 8.85 -24.25 15.38
CA ALA A 69 8.98 -24.86 16.71
C ALA A 69 8.81 -23.87 17.88
N LYS A 70 8.83 -22.55 17.62
CA LYS A 70 8.76 -21.51 18.65
C LYS A 70 7.37 -20.89 18.73
N SER A 71 6.81 -20.85 19.94
CA SER A 71 5.57 -20.11 20.19
C SER A 71 5.77 -18.61 19.95
N GLY A 72 4.78 -17.96 19.33
CA GLY A 72 4.75 -16.51 19.12
C GLY A 72 5.50 -15.98 17.89
N GLN A 73 6.17 -16.83 17.10
CA GLN A 73 6.87 -16.40 15.88
C GLN A 73 6.12 -16.69 14.58
N LYS A 74 5.16 -17.61 14.58
CA LYS A 74 4.33 -17.91 13.41
C LYS A 74 3.22 -16.86 13.29
N LEU A 75 3.20 -16.13 12.18
CA LEU A 75 2.16 -15.16 11.85
C LEU A 75 1.06 -15.80 10.98
N ALA A 76 1.47 -16.62 10.00
CA ALA A 76 0.59 -17.39 9.14
C ALA A 76 1.35 -18.59 8.55
N GLU A 77 0.73 -19.33 7.63
CA GLU A 77 1.40 -20.42 6.94
C GLU A 77 2.59 -19.91 6.13
N ASN A 78 3.76 -20.54 6.30
CA ASN A 78 5.04 -20.09 5.74
C ASN A 78 5.47 -18.65 6.10
N PHE A 79 4.82 -17.99 7.06
CA PHE A 79 5.06 -16.58 7.39
C PHE A 79 5.35 -16.38 8.87
N TYR A 80 6.49 -15.76 9.15
CA TYR A 80 7.03 -15.67 10.51
C TYR A 80 7.53 -14.27 10.82
N VAL A 81 7.62 -13.95 12.12
CA VAL A 81 8.29 -12.76 12.65
C VAL A 81 9.57 -13.17 13.38
N ARG A 82 10.64 -12.42 13.12
CA ARG A 82 11.96 -12.58 13.73
C ARG A 82 12.04 -11.78 15.02
N GLY A 83 13.09 -12.03 15.83
CA GLY A 83 13.26 -11.36 17.13
C GLY A 83 13.49 -9.84 17.03
N ASP A 84 13.91 -9.35 15.87
CA ASP A 84 14.07 -7.92 15.56
C ASP A 84 12.78 -7.28 15.00
N GLY A 85 11.67 -8.01 14.96
CA GLY A 85 10.40 -7.56 14.38
C GLY A 85 10.32 -7.65 12.85
N THR A 86 11.40 -8.05 12.17
CA THR A 86 11.37 -8.25 10.72
C THR A 86 10.57 -9.51 10.36
N ARG A 87 9.94 -9.51 9.19
CA ARG A 87 9.12 -10.62 8.69
C ARG A 87 9.94 -11.55 7.80
N ALA A 88 9.55 -12.82 7.76
CA ALA A 88 10.15 -13.84 6.91
C ALA A 88 9.07 -14.75 6.33
N PHE A 89 8.85 -14.65 5.02
CA PHE A 89 8.03 -15.58 4.25
C PHE A 89 8.92 -16.60 3.52
N TYR A 90 8.47 -17.85 3.48
CA TYR A 90 9.18 -18.96 2.85
C TYR A 90 8.40 -19.45 1.61
N PHE A 91 9.02 -19.32 0.44
CA PHE A 91 8.37 -19.60 -0.83
C PHE A 91 8.43 -21.08 -1.21
N SER A 92 7.35 -21.57 -1.81
CA SER A 92 7.40 -22.77 -2.64
C SER A 92 7.56 -22.34 -4.10
N PRO A 93 8.14 -23.18 -4.98
CA PRO A 93 8.21 -22.84 -6.40
C PRO A 93 6.82 -22.48 -6.99
N THR A 94 5.78 -23.19 -6.56
CA THR A 94 4.41 -22.98 -7.02
C THR A 94 3.86 -21.60 -6.64
N ASN A 95 4.01 -21.17 -5.38
CA ASN A 95 3.45 -19.89 -4.94
C ASN A 95 4.18 -18.70 -5.56
N LEU A 96 5.50 -18.81 -5.73
CA LEU A 96 6.31 -17.79 -6.37
C LEU A 96 5.98 -17.65 -7.85
N LYS A 97 5.84 -18.78 -8.57
CA LYS A 97 5.43 -18.79 -9.98
C LYS A 97 4.06 -18.15 -10.17
N ALA A 98 3.09 -18.49 -9.31
CA ALA A 98 1.74 -17.92 -9.38
C ALA A 98 1.77 -16.40 -9.19
N LEU A 99 2.50 -15.91 -8.18
CA LEU A 99 2.61 -14.48 -7.86
C LEU A 99 3.11 -13.63 -9.03
N PHE A 100 4.08 -14.12 -9.81
CA PHE A 100 4.60 -13.40 -10.98
C PHE A 100 3.69 -13.54 -12.20
N ALA A 101 3.08 -14.71 -12.39
CA ALA A 101 2.16 -14.98 -13.51
C ALA A 101 0.95 -14.04 -13.51
N ASP A 102 0.48 -13.64 -12.32
CA ASP A 102 -0.56 -12.64 -12.13
C ASP A 102 -0.31 -11.28 -12.79
N PHE A 103 0.95 -10.96 -13.07
CA PHE A 103 1.38 -9.73 -13.72
C PHE A 103 1.94 -9.98 -15.12
N GLY A 104 1.61 -11.12 -15.73
CA GLY A 104 2.05 -11.49 -17.07
C GLY A 104 3.55 -11.79 -17.19
N MET A 105 4.26 -11.94 -16.07
CA MET A 105 5.68 -12.27 -16.06
C MET A 105 5.86 -13.79 -16.10
N VAL A 106 6.53 -14.26 -17.14
CA VAL A 106 6.70 -15.69 -17.41
C VAL A 106 7.99 -16.19 -16.76
N VAL A 107 7.91 -17.30 -16.04
CA VAL A 107 9.10 -17.95 -15.47
C VAL A 107 9.98 -18.53 -16.58
N GLU A 108 11.24 -18.13 -16.62
CA GLU A 108 12.27 -18.71 -17.50
C GLU A 108 13.02 -19.85 -16.78
N SER A 109 13.36 -19.64 -15.51
CA SER A 109 13.99 -20.63 -14.64
C SER A 109 13.53 -20.45 -13.21
N LEU A 110 13.41 -21.56 -12.47
CA LEU A 110 13.02 -21.57 -11.08
C LEU A 110 13.49 -22.85 -10.41
N ASP A 111 14.41 -22.71 -9.47
CA ASP A 111 15.04 -23.82 -8.76
C ASP A 111 15.10 -23.54 -7.26
N VAL A 112 15.11 -24.62 -6.47
CA VAL A 112 15.42 -24.53 -5.03
C VAL A 112 16.88 -24.89 -4.85
N TYR A 113 17.69 -23.90 -4.51
CA TYR A 113 19.10 -24.08 -4.20
C TYR A 113 19.27 -24.52 -2.75
N GLU A 114 19.93 -25.65 -2.54
CA GLU A 114 20.18 -26.24 -1.22
C GLU A 114 21.66 -26.24 -0.90
N ARG A 115 22.02 -25.87 0.33
CA ARG A 115 23.42 -25.87 0.77
C ARG A 115 23.54 -26.21 2.25
N ALA A 116 24.38 -27.19 2.54
CA ALA A 116 24.87 -27.44 3.90
C ALA A 116 25.95 -26.39 4.26
N ILE A 117 25.72 -25.63 5.32
CA ILE A 117 26.65 -24.65 5.87
C ILE A 117 27.05 -25.08 7.27
N THR A 118 28.35 -25.21 7.54
CA THR A 118 28.83 -25.53 8.89
C THR A 118 29.32 -24.26 9.58
N ASN A 119 28.68 -23.87 10.68
CA ASN A 119 29.25 -22.90 11.59
C ASN A 119 30.39 -23.59 12.36
N ARG A 120 31.63 -23.40 11.90
CA ARG A 120 32.81 -24.04 12.50
C ARG A 120 33.04 -23.63 13.96
N GLY A 121 32.68 -22.40 14.33
CA GLY A 121 32.82 -21.92 15.71
C GLY A 121 31.86 -22.60 16.70
N GLN A 122 30.70 -23.06 16.22
CA GLN A 122 29.70 -23.76 17.05
C GLN A 122 29.61 -25.27 16.75
N GLY A 123 30.32 -25.76 15.74
CA GLY A 123 30.22 -27.15 15.27
C GLY A 123 28.84 -27.51 14.68
N VAL A 124 28.00 -26.52 14.37
CA VAL A 124 26.61 -26.76 13.93
C VAL A 124 26.54 -26.77 12.40
N LYS A 125 26.07 -27.89 11.84
CA LYS A 125 25.66 -27.98 10.44
C LYS A 125 24.26 -27.37 10.28
N MET A 126 24.10 -26.56 9.23
CA MET A 126 22.88 -25.86 8.91
C MET A 126 22.52 -26.12 7.45
N ASP A 127 21.46 -26.87 7.21
CA ASP A 127 20.95 -27.11 5.87
C ASP A 127 20.05 -25.94 5.48
N ARG A 128 20.45 -25.21 4.44
CA ARG A 128 19.81 -23.97 4.03
C ARG A 128 19.21 -24.10 2.63
N ARG A 129 18.05 -23.47 2.41
CA ARG A 129 17.29 -23.56 1.16
C ARG A 129 16.84 -22.18 0.70
N TRP A 130 17.00 -21.93 -0.59
CA TRP A 130 16.60 -20.68 -1.24
C TRP A 130 15.91 -20.95 -2.57
N VAL A 131 14.88 -20.17 -2.88
CA VAL A 131 14.36 -20.12 -4.25
C VAL A 131 15.27 -19.21 -5.06
N GLN A 132 15.59 -19.62 -6.28
CA GLN A 132 16.30 -18.81 -7.26
C GLN A 132 15.55 -18.87 -8.57
N ALA A 133 15.20 -17.72 -9.14
CA ALA A 133 14.32 -17.65 -10.29
C ALA A 133 14.72 -16.52 -11.26
N SER A 134 14.44 -16.74 -12.55
CA SER A 134 14.42 -15.71 -13.59
C SER A 134 13.00 -15.63 -14.15
N PHE A 135 12.47 -14.42 -14.24
CA PHE A 135 11.20 -14.13 -14.89
C PHE A 135 11.43 -13.15 -16.03
N ALA A 136 10.89 -13.45 -17.20
CA ALA A 136 10.79 -12.49 -18.28
C ALA A 136 9.73 -11.43 -17.93
N SER A 137 10.00 -10.18 -18.30
CA SER A 137 9.06 -9.08 -18.13
C SER A 137 7.75 -9.33 -18.89
N ALA A 138 6.70 -8.67 -18.44
CA ALA A 138 5.40 -8.77 -19.08
C ALA A 138 5.43 -8.21 -20.50
N ARG A 139 4.55 -8.72 -21.37
CA ARG A 139 4.37 -8.12 -22.71
C ARG A 139 3.87 -6.68 -22.61
N VAL A 140 2.93 -6.43 -21.71
CA VAL A 140 2.41 -5.10 -21.39
C VAL A 140 2.78 -4.83 -19.93
N PRO A 141 3.43 -3.70 -19.59
CA PRO A 141 3.76 -3.37 -18.21
C PRO A 141 2.48 -3.27 -17.38
N ALA A 142 2.55 -3.69 -16.11
CA ALA A 142 1.43 -3.49 -15.21
C ALA A 142 1.16 -1.98 -15.00
N GLU A 143 -0.09 -1.63 -14.75
CA GLU A 143 -0.42 -0.27 -14.32
C GLU A 143 0.35 0.06 -13.01
N PRO A 144 0.92 1.27 -12.89
CA PRO A 144 1.54 1.72 -11.65
C PRO A 144 0.59 1.59 -10.47
N LEU A 145 1.14 1.53 -9.25
CA LEU A 145 0.31 1.58 -8.05
C LEU A 145 -0.57 2.83 -8.06
N PRO A 146 -1.83 2.73 -7.59
CA PRO A 146 -2.66 3.90 -7.42
C PRO A 146 -1.94 4.89 -6.48
N PRO A 147 -2.13 6.20 -6.68
CA PRO A 147 -1.54 7.18 -5.78
C PRO A 147 -2.02 6.90 -4.35
N PRO A 148 -1.16 7.08 -3.34
CA PRO A 148 -1.57 6.91 -1.97
C PRO A 148 -2.77 7.83 -1.67
N PRO A 149 -3.74 7.38 -0.87
CA PRO A 149 -4.85 8.24 -0.47
C PRO A 149 -4.29 9.52 0.17
N PRO A 150 -4.95 10.68 -0.03
CA PRO A 150 -4.53 11.90 0.62
C PRO A 150 -4.47 11.68 2.14
N PRO A 151 -3.52 12.33 2.85
CA PRO A 151 -3.46 12.23 4.29
C PRO A 151 -4.81 12.63 4.90
N PRO A 152 -5.22 12.00 6.01
CA PRO A 152 -6.47 12.36 6.67
C PRO A 152 -6.48 13.85 6.99
N GLU A 153 -7.66 14.47 6.86
CA GLU A 153 -7.84 15.89 7.17
C GLU A 153 -7.34 16.18 8.59
N PRO A 154 -6.43 17.15 8.79
CA PRO A 154 -5.99 17.53 10.13
C PRO A 154 -7.16 18.01 10.97
N GLU A 155 -7.17 17.69 12.26
CA GLU A 155 -8.23 18.11 13.20
C GLU A 155 -8.50 19.63 13.17
N TRP A 156 -7.46 20.45 12.97
CA TRP A 156 -7.64 21.90 12.87
C TRP A 156 -8.41 22.34 11.63
N ALA A 157 -8.26 21.64 10.51
CA ALA A 157 -8.96 21.93 9.26
C ALA A 157 -10.45 21.58 9.40
N LYS A 158 -10.73 20.41 10.00
CA LYS A 158 -12.08 20.00 10.36
C LYS A 158 -12.77 21.02 11.28
N ARG A 159 -12.09 21.44 12.36
CA ARG A 159 -12.59 22.47 13.29
C ARG A 159 -12.84 23.81 12.60
N LYS A 160 -11.95 24.23 11.69
CA LYS A 160 -12.13 25.48 10.92
C LYS A 160 -13.39 25.41 10.07
N ARG A 161 -13.59 24.31 9.34
CA ARG A 161 -14.79 24.10 8.51
C ARG A 161 -16.07 24.11 9.36
N GLU A 162 -16.07 23.44 10.50
CA GLU A 162 -17.21 23.45 11.43
C GLU A 162 -17.49 24.86 11.97
N ALA A 163 -16.44 25.62 12.34
CA ALA A 163 -16.58 26.99 12.81
C ALA A 163 -17.08 27.94 11.70
N ASP A 164 -16.61 27.77 10.46
CA ASP A 164 -17.04 28.54 9.31
C ASP A 164 -18.50 28.23 8.94
N ALA A 165 -18.90 26.96 8.98
CA ALA A 165 -20.29 26.55 8.79
C ALA A 165 -21.20 27.16 9.88
N ALA A 166 -20.78 27.09 11.15
CA ALA A 166 -21.54 27.69 12.25
C ALA A 166 -21.61 29.23 12.16
N ARG A 167 -20.58 29.89 11.61
CA ARG A 167 -20.60 31.33 11.33
C ARG A 167 -21.59 31.66 10.21
N ALA A 168 -21.58 30.90 9.12
CA ALA A 168 -22.52 31.08 8.03
C ALA A 168 -23.98 30.87 8.50
N GLU A 169 -24.23 29.86 9.34
CA GLU A 169 -25.54 29.59 9.92
C GLU A 169 -26.04 30.70 10.85
N ARG A 170 -25.13 31.34 11.60
CA ARG A 170 -25.47 32.50 12.43
C ARG A 170 -25.78 33.72 11.58
N ALA A 171 -24.93 34.03 10.60
CA ALA A 171 -25.16 35.14 9.68
C ALA A 171 -26.51 35.01 8.96
N ALA A 172 -26.85 33.80 8.49
CA ALA A 172 -28.14 33.54 7.84
C ALA A 172 -29.35 33.73 8.79
N ARG A 173 -29.20 33.37 10.07
CA ARG A 173 -30.24 33.62 11.09
C ARG A 173 -30.40 35.11 11.38
N ASP A 174 -29.29 35.81 11.59
CA ASP A 174 -29.29 37.24 11.88
C ASP A 174 -29.90 38.04 10.69
N GLU A 175 -29.60 37.64 9.46
CA GLU A 175 -30.21 38.22 8.25
C GLU A 175 -31.72 37.95 8.17
N ALA A 176 -32.17 36.73 8.47
CA ALA A 176 -33.58 36.39 8.50
C ALA A 176 -34.35 37.15 9.60
N GLU A 177 -33.77 37.28 10.80
CA GLU A 177 -34.35 38.06 11.89
C GLU A 177 -34.42 39.56 11.55
N ALA A 178 -33.38 40.10 10.92
CA ALA A 178 -33.37 41.49 10.46
C ALA A 178 -34.42 41.74 9.36
N ALA A 179 -34.60 40.80 8.43
CA ALA A 179 -35.65 40.87 7.41
C ALA A 179 -37.04 40.86 8.05
N GLN A 180 -37.29 39.93 8.98
CA GLN A 180 -38.56 39.84 9.71
C GLN A 180 -38.84 41.12 10.49
N ARG A 181 -37.83 41.70 11.15
CA ARG A 181 -37.99 42.96 11.88
C ARG A 181 -38.37 44.11 10.95
N ARG A 182 -37.74 44.21 9.77
CA ARG A 182 -38.08 45.23 8.75
C ARG A 182 -39.52 45.07 8.26
N GLU A 183 -39.97 43.84 8.03
CA GLU A 183 -41.36 43.57 7.66
C GLU A 183 -42.34 43.99 8.77
N ASN A 184 -42.05 43.65 10.03
CA ASN A 184 -42.88 44.02 11.17
C ASN A 184 -42.94 45.54 11.36
N GLU A 185 -41.82 46.24 11.24
CA GLU A 185 -41.76 47.71 11.32
C GLU A 185 -42.53 48.38 10.16
N ALA A 186 -42.41 47.85 8.95
CA ALA A 186 -43.17 48.33 7.79
C ALA A 186 -44.68 48.12 7.98
N ALA A 187 -45.09 46.96 8.51
CA ALA A 187 -46.49 46.67 8.81
C ALA A 187 -47.06 47.62 9.89
N ALA A 188 -46.31 47.86 10.98
CA ALA A 188 -46.72 48.78 12.03
C ALA A 188 -46.82 50.24 11.53
N LEU A 189 -45.89 50.67 10.67
CA LEU A 189 -45.95 52.00 10.05
C LEU A 189 -47.18 52.14 9.15
N ALA A 190 -47.51 51.11 8.38
CA ALA A 190 -48.70 51.09 7.54
C ALA A 190 -49.99 51.16 8.37
N GLU A 191 -50.06 50.46 9.50
CA GLU A 191 -51.19 50.51 10.43
C GLU A 191 -51.38 51.91 11.04
N VAL A 192 -50.31 52.55 11.50
CA VAL A 192 -50.35 53.92 12.04
C VAL A 192 -50.78 54.93 10.96
N THR A 193 -50.28 54.76 9.73
CA THR A 193 -50.65 55.64 8.60
C THR A 193 -52.14 55.52 8.28
N ALA A 194 -52.67 54.29 8.22
CA ALA A 194 -54.10 54.05 8.00
C ALA A 194 -54.98 54.62 9.12
N ALA A 195 -54.53 54.56 10.38
CA ALA A 195 -55.23 55.16 11.51
C ALA A 195 -55.28 56.71 11.45
N LEU A 196 -54.23 57.35 10.92
CA LEU A 196 -54.20 58.79 10.72
C LEU A 196 -55.09 59.25 9.55
N GLU A 197 -55.23 58.44 8.50
CA GLU A 197 -56.11 58.74 7.36
C GLU A 197 -57.62 58.60 7.69
N THR A 198 -57.95 57.94 8.80
CA THR A 198 -59.33 57.72 9.25
C THR A 198 -59.80 58.67 10.35
N CYS A 199 -58.94 59.60 10.80
CA CYS A 199 -59.27 60.72 11.68
C CYS A 199 -59.56 62.00 10.88
#